data_AF-A0A8J2L0X0-F1
#
_entry.id   AF-A0A8J2L0X0-F1
#
_cell.length_a   1.000
_cell.length_b   1.000
_cell.length_c   1.000
_cell.angle_alpha   90.00
_cell.angle_beta   90.00
_cell.angle_gamma   90.00
#
_symmetry.space_group_name_H-M   'P 1'
#
loop_
_entity.id
_entity.type
_entity.pdbx_description
1 polymer ?
#
loop_
_entity_poly.entity_id
_entity_poly.type
_entity_poly.pdbx_seq_one_letter_code
_entity_poly.pdbx_strand_id
1 'polypeptide(L)'
;MTPESYKVAVSEYISTGLDFNYWKSEPFLALMTYVQLQRAYGRTAFKQVFAKYRALPEEERPRNDQQKIDMWMTMFSRTVGEDLSSFLISWGHPVTDEARNSISDLPGSGLSMSDLLNH
;
A
#
# COMPACT_ATOMS: atom_id res chain seq x y z
N MET A 1 12.42 3.13 -15.20
CA MET A 1 11.03 3.50 -15.54
C MET A 1 10.97 5.03 -15.54
N THR A 2 10.63 5.63 -16.68
CA THR A 2 10.47 7.09 -16.86
C THR A 2 9.04 7.50 -16.46
N PRO A 3 8.78 8.80 -16.24
CA PRO A 3 7.41 9.31 -16.02
C PRO A 3 6.40 8.83 -17.07
N GLU A 4 6.78 8.83 -18.34
CA GLU A 4 5.93 8.40 -19.46
C GLU A 4 5.57 6.92 -19.37
N SER A 5 6.52 6.07 -18.95
CA SER A 5 6.25 4.64 -18.77
C SER A 5 5.33 4.33 -17.58
N TYR A 6 5.17 5.25 -16.61
CA TYR A 6 4.20 5.07 -15.52
C TYR A 6 2.77 5.15 -16.02
N LYS A 7 2.46 6.11 -16.89
CA LYS A 7 1.11 6.29 -17.44
C LYS A 7 0.65 5.07 -18.22
N VAL A 8 1.54 4.49 -19.02
CA VAL A 8 1.25 3.27 -19.79
C VAL A 8 0.97 2.10 -18.84
N ALA A 9 1.87 1.83 -17.88
CA ALA A 9 1.71 0.71 -16.94
C ALA A 9 0.45 0.85 -16.07
N VAL A 10 0.14 2.06 -15.58
CA VAL A 10 -1.07 2.31 -14.78
C VAL A 10 -2.34 2.20 -15.63
N SER A 11 -2.31 2.68 -16.88
CA SER A 11 -3.47 2.55 -17.78
C SER A 11 -3.75 1.10 -18.15
N GLU A 12 -2.71 0.32 -18.44
CA GLU A 12 -2.83 -1.12 -18.65
C GLU A 12 -3.39 -1.81 -17.41
N TYR A 13 -2.88 -1.47 -16.22
CA TYR A 13 -3.37 -2.03 -14.97
C TYR A 13 -4.84 -1.69 -14.68
N ILE A 14 -5.27 -0.46 -14.97
CA ILE A 14 -6.69 -0.08 -14.87
C ILE A 14 -7.54 -0.94 -15.82
N SER A 15 -7.04 -1.23 -17.02
CA SER A 15 -7.75 -2.05 -18.00
C SER A 15 -7.94 -3.52 -17.56
N THR A 16 -7.15 -4.00 -16.60
CA THR A 16 -7.35 -5.33 -15.98
C THR A 16 -8.44 -5.33 -14.91
N GLY A 17 -9.02 -4.16 -14.59
CA GLY A 17 -9.98 -4.02 -13.49
C GLY A 17 -9.30 -3.94 -12.12
N LEU A 18 -8.04 -3.47 -12.06
CA LEU A 18 -7.23 -3.43 -10.85
C LEU A 18 -7.01 -4.82 -10.23
N ASP A 19 -6.83 -5.84 -11.07
CA ASP A 19 -6.64 -7.22 -10.59
C ASP A 19 -5.36 -7.36 -9.76
N PHE A 20 -5.52 -7.66 -8.47
CA PHE A 20 -4.41 -7.85 -7.56
C PHE A 20 -3.47 -9.00 -7.97
N ASN A 21 -3.97 -10.01 -8.69
CA ASN A 21 -3.11 -11.09 -9.18
C ASN A 21 -2.19 -10.60 -10.30
N TYR A 22 -2.70 -9.78 -11.21
CA TYR A 22 -1.88 -9.09 -12.20
C TYR A 22 -0.87 -8.13 -11.53
N TRP A 23 -1.29 -7.39 -10.50
CA TRP A 23 -0.38 -6.54 -9.72
C TRP A 23 0.79 -7.34 -9.13
N LYS A 24 0.52 -8.53 -8.58
CA LYS A 24 1.56 -9.43 -8.04
C LYS A 24 2.50 -9.98 -9.13
N SER A 25 2.01 -10.17 -10.36
CA SER A 25 2.82 -10.69 -11.46
C SER A 25 3.70 -9.64 -12.13
N GLU A 26 3.47 -8.35 -11.86
CA GLU A 26 4.17 -7.22 -12.47
C GLU A 26 5.06 -6.47 -11.44
N PRO A 27 6.33 -6.85 -11.24
CA PRO A 27 7.19 -6.30 -10.20
C PRO A 27 7.38 -4.78 -10.26
N PHE A 28 7.42 -4.20 -11.46
CA PHE A 28 7.58 -2.76 -11.60
C PHE A 28 6.31 -1.98 -11.25
N LEU A 29 5.14 -2.52 -11.61
CA LEU A 29 3.85 -1.98 -11.21
C LEU A 29 3.72 -2.03 -9.68
N ALA A 30 4.07 -3.17 -9.07
CA ALA A 30 4.06 -3.32 -7.63
C ALA A 30 5.01 -2.35 -6.92
N LEU A 31 6.20 -2.13 -7.49
CA LEU A 31 7.17 -1.17 -6.96
C LEU A 31 6.61 0.27 -6.96
N MET A 32 5.77 0.64 -7.93
CA MET A 32 5.19 1.99 -8.01
C MET A 32 4.31 2.32 -6.80
N THR A 33 3.55 1.35 -6.26
CA THR A 33 2.78 1.51 -5.01
C THR A 33 3.69 1.92 -3.85
N TYR A 34 4.83 1.26 -3.68
CA TYR A 34 5.79 1.60 -2.62
C TYR A 34 6.54 2.92 -2.88
N VAL A 35 6.80 3.26 -4.14
CA VAL A 35 7.41 4.56 -4.51
C VAL A 35 6.50 5.72 -4.10
N GLN A 36 5.17 5.60 -4.26
CA GLN A 36 4.24 6.62 -3.79
C GLN A 36 4.32 6.82 -2.27
N LEU A 37 4.30 5.72 -1.50
CA LEU A 37 4.49 5.78 -0.05
C LEU A 37 5.84 6.41 0.33
N GLN A 38 6.91 6.08 -0.38
CA GLN A 38 8.23 6.67 -0.12
C GLN A 38 8.28 8.15 -0.45
N ARG A 39 7.58 8.61 -1.50
CA ARG A 39 7.50 10.03 -1.86
C ARG A 39 6.68 10.82 -0.84
N ALA A 40 5.58 10.25 -0.35
CA ALA A 40 4.71 10.90 0.63
C ALA A 40 5.34 10.97 2.03
N TYR A 41 5.90 9.87 2.53
CA TYR A 41 6.29 9.73 3.94
C TYR A 41 7.81 9.58 4.16
N GLY A 42 8.58 9.52 3.08
CA GLY A 42 10.03 9.36 3.14
C GLY A 42 10.50 7.97 3.57
N ARG A 43 11.81 7.76 3.49
CA ARG A 43 12.45 6.48 3.87
C ARG A 43 12.40 6.19 5.37
N THR A 44 12.20 7.21 6.21
CA THR A 44 12.15 7.06 7.67
C THR A 44 10.93 6.26 8.11
N ALA A 45 9.76 6.48 7.49
CA ALA A 45 8.55 5.72 7.76
C ALA A 45 8.76 4.21 7.53
N PHE A 46 9.36 3.83 6.40
CA PHE A 46 9.71 2.43 6.10
C PHE A 46 10.64 1.83 7.17
N LYS A 47 11.67 2.57 7.61
CA LYS A 47 12.58 2.08 8.66
C LYS A 47 11.84 1.82 9.96
N GLN A 48 10.91 2.70 10.35
CA GLN A 48 10.10 2.54 11.55
C GLN A 48 9.16 1.33 11.43
N VAL A 49 8.46 1.18 10.31
CA VAL A 49 7.60 0.01 10.04
C VAL A 49 8.41 -1.29 10.13
N PHE A 50 9.56 -1.38 9.44
CA PHE A 50 10.40 -2.59 9.50
C PHE A 50 10.95 -2.88 10.90
N ALA A 51 11.26 -1.84 11.69
CA ALA A 51 11.65 -2.03 13.09
C ALA A 51 10.51 -2.63 13.92
N LYS A 52 9.26 -2.15 13.73
CA LYS A 52 8.06 -2.71 14.38
C LYS A 52 7.85 -4.17 13.98
N TYR A 53 7.93 -4.51 12.69
CA TYR A 53 7.86 -5.91 12.22
C TYR A 53 8.89 -6.82 12.92
N ARG A 54 10.13 -6.37 13.06
CA ARG A 54 11.20 -7.16 13.72
C ARG A 54 10.96 -7.35 15.23
N ALA A 55 10.25 -6.42 15.85
CA ALA A 55 9.92 -6.45 17.28
C ALA A 55 8.62 -7.23 17.59
N LEU A 56 7.87 -7.69 16.58
CA LEU A 56 6.62 -8.42 16.80
C LEU A 56 6.86 -9.76 17.53
N PRO A 57 6.12 -10.01 18.64
CA PRO A 57 6.01 -11.32 19.26
C PRO A 57 5.58 -12.37 18.24
N GLU A 58 5.98 -13.62 18.44
CA GLU A 58 5.69 -14.70 17.49
C GLU A 58 4.18 -14.92 17.31
N GLU A 59 3.42 -14.75 18.39
CA GLU A 59 1.97 -14.94 18.44
C GLU A 59 1.22 -13.90 17.61
N GLU A 60 1.78 -12.69 17.46
CA GLU A 60 1.22 -11.57 16.71
C GLU A 60 1.63 -11.58 15.24
N ARG A 61 2.51 -12.51 14.82
CA ARG A 61 2.94 -12.57 13.42
C ARG A 61 1.80 -13.06 12.52
N PRO A 62 1.67 -12.47 11.32
CA PRO A 62 0.64 -12.87 10.36
C PRO A 62 0.94 -14.29 9.86
N ARG A 63 -0.09 -15.13 9.87
CA ARG A 63 -0.02 -16.57 9.55
C ARG A 63 -0.36 -16.88 8.09
N ASN A 64 -0.96 -15.93 7.39
CA ASN A 64 -1.33 -16.04 5.98
C ASN A 64 -1.14 -14.70 5.25
N ASP A 65 -1.28 -14.72 3.92
CA ASP A 65 -1.01 -13.53 3.09
C ASP A 65 -2.02 -12.40 3.31
N GLN A 66 -3.28 -12.74 3.59
CA GLN A 66 -4.30 -11.74 3.91
C GLN A 66 -3.92 -10.94 5.18
N GLN A 67 -3.51 -11.65 6.24
CA GLN A 67 -3.03 -11.02 7.47
C GLN A 67 -1.76 -10.19 7.25
N LYS A 68 -0.87 -10.58 6.32
CA LYS A 68 0.30 -9.76 5.97
C LYS A 68 -0.11 -8.44 5.30
N ILE A 69 -1.08 -8.49 4.38
CA ILE A 69 -1.61 -7.31 3.67
C ILE A 69 -2.27 -6.36 4.67
N ASP A 70 -3.15 -6.89 5.52
CA ASP A 70 -3.86 -6.11 6.54
C ASP A 70 -2.89 -5.51 7.58
N MET A 71 -1.92 -6.30 8.04
CA MET A 71 -0.93 -5.80 9.00
C MET A 71 0.00 -4.76 8.39
N TRP A 72 0.37 -4.90 7.11
CA TRP A 72 1.14 -3.87 6.40
C TRP A 72 0.36 -2.55 6.36
N MET A 73 -0.91 -2.61 5.94
CA MET A 73 -1.78 -1.43 5.86
C MET A 73 -1.94 -0.76 7.22
N THR A 74 -2.31 -1.51 8.25
CA THR A 74 -2.58 -0.96 9.58
C THR A 74 -1.31 -0.45 10.27
N MET A 75 -0.21 -1.21 10.22
CA MET A 75 1.05 -0.81 10.83
C MET A 75 1.64 0.43 10.16
N PHE A 76 1.60 0.50 8.83
CA PHE A 76 2.10 1.68 8.10
C PHE A 76 1.22 2.89 8.40
N SER A 77 -0.11 2.76 8.32
CA SER A 77 -1.07 3.82 8.63
C SER A 77 -0.83 4.41 10.01
N ARG A 78 -0.69 3.56 11.03
CA ARG A 78 -0.36 3.96 12.41
C ARG A 78 1.02 4.60 12.55
N THR A 79 1.96 4.26 11.68
CA THR A 79 3.30 4.85 11.71
C THR A 79 3.32 6.26 11.12
N VAL A 80 2.50 6.53 10.11
CA VAL A 80 2.42 7.85 9.48
C VAL A 80 1.30 8.74 10.02
N GLY A 81 0.37 8.18 10.80
CA GLY A 81 -0.75 8.90 11.38
C GLY A 81 -1.90 9.18 10.41
N GLU A 82 -1.97 8.44 9.30
CA GLU A 82 -2.99 8.60 8.26
C GLU A 82 -3.52 7.23 7.82
N ASP A 83 -4.79 7.17 7.43
CA ASP A 83 -5.43 5.98 6.88
C ASP A 83 -5.01 5.76 5.41
N LEU A 84 -4.30 4.65 5.18
CA LEU A 84 -3.83 4.21 3.86
C LEU A 84 -4.74 3.19 3.17
N SER A 85 -5.90 2.86 3.75
CA SER A 85 -6.83 1.88 3.21
C SER A 85 -7.31 2.26 1.81
N SER A 86 -7.76 3.50 1.63
CA SER A 86 -8.23 4.00 0.32
C SER A 86 -7.12 3.99 -0.72
N PHE A 87 -5.89 4.33 -0.32
CA PHE A 87 -4.71 4.26 -1.18
C PHE A 87 -4.45 2.83 -1.66
N LEU A 88 -4.43 1.85 -0.75
CA LEU A 88 -4.19 0.44 -1.12
C LEU A 88 -5.34 -0.16 -1.94
N ILE A 89 -6.59 0.22 -1.64
CA ILE A 89 -7.77 -0.15 -2.45
C ILE A 89 -7.64 0.40 -3.87
N SER A 90 -7.16 1.63 -4.05
CA SER A 90 -6.94 2.21 -5.38
C SER A 90 -5.89 1.44 -6.21
N TRP A 91 -5.03 0.68 -5.53
CA TRP A 91 -4.05 -0.25 -6.10
C TRP A 91 -4.54 -1.71 -6.13
N GLY A 92 -5.83 -1.96 -5.91
CA GLY A 92 -6.44 -3.30 -5.97
C GLY A 92 -6.12 -4.22 -4.79
N HIS A 93 -5.45 -3.74 -3.74
CA HIS A 93 -5.14 -4.61 -2.59
C HIS A 93 -6.41 -5.02 -1.85
N PRO A 94 -6.57 -6.32 -1.51
CA PRO A 94 -7.76 -6.84 -0.83
C PRO A 94 -7.70 -6.57 0.68
N VAL A 95 -7.72 -5.32 1.13
CA VAL A 95 -7.72 -5.00 2.57
C VAL A 95 -9.07 -5.34 3.20
N THR A 96 -9.07 -5.98 4.38
CA THR A 96 -10.31 -6.40 5.04
C THR A 96 -11.02 -5.25 5.77
N ASP A 97 -12.33 -5.39 5.96
CA ASP A 97 -13.13 -4.44 6.74
C ASP A 97 -12.66 -4.35 8.19
N GLU A 98 -12.28 -5.48 8.79
CA GLU A 98 -11.73 -5.53 10.14
C GLU A 98 -10.47 -4.67 10.27
N ALA A 99 -9.54 -4.80 9.32
CA ALA A 99 -8.33 -4.01 9.30
C ALA A 99 -8.63 -2.52 9.11
N ARG A 100 -9.54 -2.15 8.20
CA ARG A 100 -9.94 -0.75 7.98
C ARG A 100 -10.58 -0.13 9.22
N ASN A 101 -11.50 -0.86 9.86
CA ASN A 101 -12.15 -0.41 11.08
C ASN A 101 -11.14 -0.18 12.21
N SER A 102 -10.08 -1.00 12.28
CA SER A 102 -9.02 -0.87 13.29
C SER A 102 -8.19 0.42 13.21
N ILE A 103 -8.29 1.18 12.12
CA ILE A 103 -7.59 2.47 11.92
C ILE A 103 -8.54 3.63 11.59
N SER A 104 -9.85 3.44 11.78
CA SER A 104 -10.90 4.41 11.42
C SER A 104 -10.84 5.74 12.20
N ASP A 105 -10.04 5.80 13.25
CA ASP A 105 -9.73 7.02 14.00
C ASP A 105 -8.66 7.91 13.34
N LEU A 106 -7.98 7.44 12.29
CA LEU A 106 -6.98 8.22 11.56
C LEU A 106 -7.63 9.07 10.45
N PRO A 107 -7.09 10.26 10.14
CA PRO A 107 -7.49 11.00 8.96
C PRO A 107 -7.07 10.28 7.68
N GLY A 108 -7.85 10.40 6.61
CA GLY A 108 -7.50 9.83 5.30
C GLY A 108 -6.25 10.47 4.70
N SER A 109 -5.37 9.65 4.13
CA SER A 109 -4.10 10.11 3.50
C SER A 109 -4.27 10.99 2.25
N GLY A 110 -5.42 10.89 1.57
CA GLY A 110 -5.66 11.57 0.29
C GLY A 110 -4.84 11.02 -0.89
N LEU A 111 -3.98 10.03 -0.67
CA LEU A 111 -3.19 9.39 -1.72
C LEU A 111 -4.04 8.45 -2.57
N SER A 112 -3.74 8.40 -3.87
CA SER A 112 -4.38 7.48 -4.82
C SER A 112 -3.42 7.05 -5.92
N MET A 113 -3.59 5.84 -6.45
CA MET A 113 -2.92 5.39 -7.68
C MET A 113 -3.04 6.43 -8.81
N SER A 114 -4.18 7.13 -8.91
CA SER A 114 -4.44 8.15 -9.94
C SER A 114 -3.47 9.34 -9.90
N ASP A 115 -2.79 9.59 -8.77
CA ASP A 115 -1.81 10.66 -8.65
C ASP A 115 -0.63 10.49 -9.63
N LEU A 116 -0.39 9.25 -10.09
CA LEU A 116 0.61 8.95 -11.10
C LEU A 116 0.18 9.31 -12.54
N LEU A 117 -1.09 9.59 -12.77
CA LEU A 117 -1.60 9.99 -14.10
C LEU A 117 -1.49 11.50 -14.33
N ASN A 118 -1.34 12.30 -13.27
CA ASN A 118 -1.41 13.76 -13.31
C ASN A 118 -0.04 14.46 -13.48
N HIS A 119 1.06 13.71 -13.57
CA HIS A 119 2.43 14.21 -13.79
C HIS A 119 2.98 13.59 -15.07
#